data_AF-A0A1S2CTE6-F1
#
_entry.id   AF-A0A1S2CTE6-F1
#
_cell.length_a   1.000
_cell.length_b   1.000
_cell.length_c   1.000
_cell.angle_alpha   90.00
_cell.angle_beta   90.00
_cell.angle_gamma   90.00
#
_symmetry.space_group_name_H-M   'P 1'
#
loop_
_entity.id
_entity.type
_entity.pdbx_description
1 polymer ?
#
loop_
_entity_poly.entity_id
_entity_poly.type
_entity_poly.pdbx_seq_one_letter_code
_entity_poly.pdbx_strand_id
1 'polypeptide(L)'
;MVIEQSEILVIDRVSGFIQMKDDDAVKLFCLGKKEASALAALLSSDERCCPKKKLKEAIWPDRQHVEDNQVAAIISSLRKSLIKTKIKLELKAITNYGYQVIYSDNFVIELVG
;
A
#
# COMPACT_ATOMS: atom_id res chain seq x y z
N MET A 1 18.27 -4.17 26.86
CA MET A 1 16.88 -4.08 26.35
C MET A 1 16.97 -3.35 25.04
N VAL A 2 17.07 -4.08 23.92
CA VAL A 2 17.21 -3.48 22.59
C VAL A 2 15.82 -3.02 22.20
N ILE A 3 15.59 -1.72 22.16
CA ILE A 3 14.35 -1.17 21.61
C ILE A 3 14.44 -1.50 20.11
N GLU A 4 13.65 -2.47 19.64
CA GLU A 4 13.55 -2.77 18.22
C GLU A 4 13.11 -1.49 17.51
N GLN A 5 14.05 -0.87 16.80
CA GLN A 5 13.81 0.34 16.02
C GLN A 5 12.74 0.02 14.99
N SER A 6 11.58 0.65 15.15
CA SER A 6 10.42 0.41 14.31
C SER A 6 10.29 1.56 13.31
N GLU A 7 10.37 1.26 12.02
CA GLU A 7 10.12 2.23 10.94
C GLU A 7 8.61 2.54 10.90
N ILE A 8 8.21 3.81 11.05
CA ILE A 8 6.78 4.16 11.03
C ILE A 8 6.38 4.55 9.61
N LEU A 9 5.43 3.82 9.05
CA LEU A 9 4.85 4.07 7.74
C LEU A 9 3.45 4.66 7.89
N VAL A 10 3.32 5.96 7.68
CA VAL A 10 2.05 6.68 7.70
C VAL A 10 1.52 6.80 6.28
N ILE A 11 0.29 6.38 6.03
CA ILE A 11 -0.32 6.41 4.69
C ILE A 11 -1.60 7.23 4.75
N ASP A 12 -1.59 8.39 4.08
CA ASP A 12 -2.73 9.27 3.95
C ASP A 12 -3.53 8.92 2.67
N ARG A 13 -4.74 8.39 2.86
CA ARG A 13 -5.63 7.99 1.76
C ARG A 13 -6.23 9.17 1.00
N VAL A 14 -6.44 10.29 1.68
CA VAL A 14 -7.14 11.47 1.16
C VAL A 14 -6.16 12.32 0.36
N SER A 15 -5.00 12.57 0.94
CA SER A 15 -3.95 13.39 0.37
C SER A 15 -3.06 12.60 -0.61
N GLY A 16 -3.02 11.27 -0.48
CA GLY A 16 -2.23 10.39 -1.33
C GLY A 16 -0.75 10.38 -1.00
N PHE A 17 -0.37 10.71 0.24
CA PHE A 17 1.03 10.75 0.65
C PHE A 17 1.37 9.54 1.52
N ILE A 18 2.60 9.08 1.37
CA ILE A 18 3.25 8.17 2.32
C ILE A 18 4.32 8.95 3.06
N GLN A 19 4.29 8.88 4.38
CA GLN A 19 5.38 9.34 5.23
C GLN A 19 6.08 8.14 5.82
N MET A 20 7.39 8.10 5.69
CA MET A 20 8.23 7.13 6.39
C MET A 20 9.04 7.88 7.43
N LYS A 21 8.94 7.47 8.69
CA LYS A 21 9.81 7.93 9.76
C LYS A 21 10.83 6.84 10.04
N ASP A 22 12.08 7.19 9.78
CA ASP A 22 13.29 6.44 10.15
C ASP A 22 14.06 7.35 11.12
N ASP A 23 14.86 6.79 12.02
CA ASP A 23 15.36 7.38 13.30
C ASP A 23 15.62 8.91 13.31
N ASP A 24 16.13 9.49 12.23
CA ASP A 24 16.45 10.92 12.10
C ASP A 24 15.84 11.63 10.88
N ALA A 25 15.00 10.95 10.08
CA ALA A 25 14.47 11.50 8.84
C ALA A 25 13.00 11.15 8.58
N VAL A 26 12.19 12.18 8.34
CA VAL A 26 10.86 12.04 7.76
C VAL A 26 10.97 12.13 6.25
N LYS A 27 10.71 11.04 5.54
CA LYS A 27 10.65 11.01 4.07
C LYS A 27 9.19 11.04 3.64
N LEU A 28 8.84 12.04 2.83
CA LEU A 28 7.51 12.18 2.26
C LEU A 28 7.53 11.76 0.79
N PHE A 29 6.61 10.88 0.40
CA PHE A 29 6.47 10.40 -0.95
C PHE A 29 5.03 10.63 -1.44
N CYS A 30 4.89 11.21 -2.63
CA CYS A 30 3.60 11.35 -3.28
C CYS A 30 3.25 10.05 -4.01
N LEU A 31 2.12 9.45 -3.68
CA LEU A 31 1.46 8.45 -4.48
C LEU A 31 0.30 9.07 -5.26
N GLY A 32 -0.06 8.47 -6.38
CA GLY A 32 -1.35 8.78 -7.00
C GLY A 32 -2.50 8.41 -6.05
N LYS A 33 -3.62 9.15 -6.06
CA LYS A 33 -4.79 8.85 -5.20
C LYS A 33 -5.21 7.37 -5.25
N LYS A 34 -5.27 6.81 -6.45
CA LYS A 34 -5.60 5.40 -6.68
C LYS A 34 -4.56 4.43 -6.13
N GLU A 35 -3.28 4.78 -6.19
CA GLU A 35 -2.20 3.97 -5.62
C GLU A 35 -2.27 3.98 -4.09
N ALA A 36 -2.53 5.15 -3.50
CA ALA A 36 -2.73 5.29 -2.05
C ALA A 36 -3.97 4.50 -1.58
N SER A 37 -5.10 4.59 -2.29
CA SER A 37 -6.29 3.78 -1.99
C SER A 37 -6.02 2.29 -2.12
N ALA A 38 -5.27 1.86 -3.14
CA ALA A 38 -4.89 0.47 -3.32
C ALA A 38 -4.02 -0.03 -2.17
N LEU A 39 -2.96 0.71 -1.83
CA LEU A 39 -2.04 0.36 -0.75
C LEU A 39 -2.76 0.30 0.59
N ALA A 40 -3.60 1.28 0.88
CA ALA A 40 -4.37 1.31 2.11
C ALA A 40 -5.34 0.12 2.21
N ALA A 41 -6.03 -0.24 1.12
CA ALA A 41 -6.90 -1.42 1.10
C ALA A 41 -6.14 -2.73 1.29
N LEU A 42 -4.92 -2.81 0.76
CA LEU A 42 -4.05 -3.97 0.95
C LEU A 42 -3.58 -4.12 2.40
N LEU A 43 -3.28 -3.00 3.07
CA LEU A 43 -2.78 -2.97 4.45
C LEU A 43 -3.89 -3.06 5.50
N SER A 44 -5.11 -2.64 5.16
CA SER A 44 -6.29 -2.79 6.04
C SER A 44 -6.97 -4.15 5.93
N SER A 45 -6.48 -5.00 5.04
CA SER A 45 -7.08 -6.31 4.83
C SER A 45 -6.68 -7.22 5.97
N ASP A 46 -7.65 -7.61 6.81
CA ASP A 46 -7.46 -8.67 7.83
C ASP A 46 -7.08 -10.01 7.20
N GLU A 47 -7.41 -10.18 5.91
CA GLU A 47 -6.96 -11.31 5.11
C GLU A 47 -5.49 -11.11 4.72
N ARG A 48 -4.67 -12.15 4.90
CA ARG A 48 -3.28 -12.20 4.43
C ARG A 48 -3.13 -11.82 2.95
N CYS A 49 -4.19 -11.92 2.16
CA CYS A 49 -4.25 -11.43 0.80
C CYS A 49 -5.54 -10.65 0.59
N CYS A 50 -5.45 -9.48 -0.03
CA CYS A 50 -6.61 -8.67 -0.38
C CYS A 50 -7.18 -9.14 -1.74
N PRO A 51 -8.46 -9.55 -1.81
CA PRO A 51 -9.12 -9.92 -3.05
C PRO A 51 -9.14 -8.78 -4.08
N LYS A 52 -9.05 -9.12 -5.37
CA LYS A 52 -9.18 -8.13 -6.47
C LYS A 52 -10.48 -7.32 -6.38
N LYS A 53 -11.58 -7.92 -5.91
CA LYS A 53 -12.87 -7.25 -5.74
C LYS A 53 -12.78 -6.10 -4.74
N LYS A 54 -12.20 -6.33 -3.55
CA LYS A 54 -12.00 -5.29 -2.54
C LYS A 54 -11.09 -4.17 -3.06
N LEU A 55 -10.06 -4.51 -3.84
CA LEU A 55 -9.20 -3.50 -4.47
C LEU A 55 -9.95 -2.65 -5.49
N LYS A 56 -10.85 -3.24 -6.29
CA LYS A 56 -11.69 -2.48 -7.23
C LYS A 56 -12.57 -1.49 -6.49
N GLU A 57 -13.25 -1.94 -5.43
CA GLU A 57 -14.13 -1.11 -4.61
C GLU A 57 -13.36 0.04 -3.92
N ALA A 58 -12.14 -0.22 -3.43
CA ALA A 58 -11.33 0.81 -2.80
C ALA A 58 -10.74 1.84 -3.79
N ILE A 59 -10.31 1.40 -4.97
CA ILE A 59 -9.66 2.27 -5.96
C ILE A 59 -10.69 3.04 -6.81
N TRP A 60 -11.86 2.44 -7.04
CA TRP A 60 -12.94 2.99 -7.88
C TRP A 60 -14.31 2.79 -7.21
N PRO A 61 -14.62 3.50 -6.12
CA PRO A 61 -15.88 3.32 -5.40
C PRO A 61 -17.11 3.58 -6.26
N ASP A 62 -17.02 4.50 -7.23
CA ASP A 62 -18.15 4.92 -8.07
C ASP A 62 -18.26 4.15 -9.41
N ARG A 63 -17.43 3.11 -9.63
CA ARG A 63 -17.30 2.46 -10.94
C ARG A 63 -17.68 0.98 -10.87
N GLN A 64 -18.84 0.65 -11.45
CA GLN A 64 -19.38 -0.71 -11.43
C GLN A 64 -18.63 -1.71 -12.33
N HIS A 65 -17.97 -1.23 -13.39
CA HIS A 65 -17.27 -2.08 -14.36
C HIS A 65 -15.78 -1.75 -14.40
N VAL A 66 -15.01 -2.45 -13.56
CA VAL A 66 -13.54 -2.38 -13.55
C VAL A 66 -12.98 -3.77 -13.87
N GLU A 67 -12.16 -3.83 -14.90
CA GLU A 67 -11.49 -5.05 -15.31
C GLU A 67 -10.24 -5.33 -14.45
N ASP A 68 -9.83 -6.59 -14.39
CA ASP A 68 -8.67 -7.04 -13.62
C ASP A 68 -7.34 -6.43 -14.12
N ASN A 69 -7.24 -6.16 -15.43
CA ASN A 69 -6.08 -5.50 -16.04
C ASN A 69 -5.87 -4.07 -15.49
N GLN A 70 -6.94 -3.34 -15.18
CA GLN A 70 -6.89 -1.99 -14.61
C GLN A 70 -6.33 -2.04 -13.18
N VAL A 71 -6.75 -3.03 -12.38
CA VAL A 71 -6.17 -3.28 -11.05
C VAL A 71 -4.68 -3.59 -11.19
N ALA A 72 -4.31 -4.50 -12.09
CA ALA A 72 -2.92 -4.89 -12.31
C ALA A 72 -2.04 -3.71 -12.75
N ALA A 73 -2.56 -2.79 -13.56
CA ALA A 73 -1.86 -1.58 -13.97
C ALA A 73 -1.58 -0.64 -12.77
N ILE A 74 -2.58 -0.41 -11.90
CA ILE A 74 -2.42 0.40 -10.69
C ILE A 74 -1.41 -0.26 -9.73
N ILE A 75 -1.51 -1.57 -9.50
CA ILE A 75 -0.56 -2.30 -8.64
C ILE A 75 0.86 -2.25 -9.21
N SER A 76 1.02 -2.36 -10.52
CA SER A 76 2.32 -2.26 -11.19
C SER A 76 2.91 -0.85 -11.05
N SER A 77 2.08 0.19 -11.14
CA SER A 77 2.50 1.57 -10.92
C SER A 77 2.90 1.80 -9.47
N LEU A 78 2.08 1.36 -8.52
CA LEU A 78 2.35 1.41 -7.09
C LEU A 78 3.68 0.70 -6.75
N ARG A 79 3.94 -0.49 -7.30
CA ARG A 79 5.22 -1.20 -7.10
C ARG A 79 6.41 -0.36 -7.57
N LYS A 80 6.31 0.31 -8.72
CA LYS A 80 7.37 1.20 -9.21
C LYS A 80 7.55 2.41 -8.30
N SER A 81 6.48 3.00 -7.79
CA SER A 81 6.54 4.11 -6.83
C SER A 81 7.23 3.67 -5.54
N LEU A 82 6.85 2.51 -4.98
CA LEU A 82 7.47 1.93 -3.78
C LEU A 82 8.96 1.63 -3.96
N ILE A 83 9.38 1.08 -5.11
CA ILE A 83 10.82 0.86 -5.40
C ILE A 83 11.61 2.18 -5.33
N LYS A 84 11.04 3.30 -5.80
CA LYS A 84 11.70 4.61 -5.73
C LYS A 84 11.83 5.13 -4.30
N THR A 85 10.91 4.75 -3.41
CA THR A 85 10.93 5.18 -2.02
C THR A 85 12.00 4.46 -1.18
N LYS A 86 12.56 3.35 -1.68
CA LYS A 86 13.45 2.44 -0.93
C LYS A 86 12.82 1.85 0.35
N ILE A 87 11.51 1.95 0.50
CA ILE A 87 10.76 1.30 1.59
C ILE A 87 10.84 -0.21 1.38
N LYS A 88 11.13 -0.98 2.43
CA LYS A 88 11.14 -2.45 2.42
C LYS A 88 9.71 -3.02 2.46
N LEU A 89 8.91 -2.61 1.48
CA LEU A 89 7.54 -3.04 1.29
C LEU A 89 7.38 -3.55 -0.14
N GLU A 90 6.96 -4.80 -0.25
CA GLU A 90 6.76 -5.50 -1.51
C GLU A 90 5.29 -5.86 -1.71
N LEU A 91 4.88 -5.88 -2.98
CA LEU A 91 3.54 -6.32 -3.39
C LEU A 91 3.64 -7.65 -4.11
N LYS A 92 3.05 -8.70 -3.56
CA LYS A 92 3.00 -10.03 -4.15
C LYS A 92 1.62 -10.29 -4.76
N ALA A 93 1.59 -10.78 -5.99
CA ALA A 93 0.35 -11.23 -6.62
C ALA A 93 0.07 -12.68 -6.21
N ILE A 94 -1.17 -12.97 -5.84
CA ILE A 94 -1.67 -14.32 -5.57
C ILE A 94 -2.59 -14.72 -6.72
N THR A 95 -2.15 -15.71 -7.49
CA THR A 95 -2.82 -16.18 -8.71
C THR A 95 -4.30 -16.45 -8.47
N ASN A 96 -5.15 -15.94 -9.37
CA ASN A 96 -6.61 -16.09 -9.35
C ASN A 96 -7.34 -15.50 -8.12
N TYR A 97 -6.66 -14.77 -7.24
CA TYR A 97 -7.31 -14.24 -6.03
C TYR A 97 -7.09 -12.74 -5.84
N GLY A 98 -5.85 -12.27 -5.78
CA GLY A 98 -5.60 -10.92 -5.28
C GLY A 98 -4.13 -10.55 -5.12
N TYR A 99 -3.88 -9.64 -4.17
CA TYR A 99 -2.54 -9.15 -3.86
C TYR A 99 -2.31 -9.09 -2.36
N GLN A 100 -1.07 -9.31 -1.96
CA GLN A 100 -0.61 -9.29 -0.58
C GLN A 100 0.52 -8.27 -0.45
N VAL A 101 0.54 -7.54 0.66
CA VAL A 101 1.71 -6.76 1.07
C VAL A 101 2.63 -7.64 1.90
N ILE A 102 3.92 -7.56 1.61
CA ILE A 102 4.98 -8.17 2.40
C ILE A 102 5.89 -7.04 2.86
N TYR A 103 6.03 -6.87 4.16
CA TYR A 103 6.92 -5.90 4.77
C TYR A 103 7.64 -6.55 5.95
N SER A 104 8.78 -5.99 6.37
CA SER A 104 9.54 -6.51 7.51
C SER A 104 8.76 -6.30 8.82
N ASP A 105 8.93 -7.18 9.81
CA ASP A 105 8.19 -7.12 11.09
C ASP A 105 8.46 -5.83 11.91
N ASN A 106 9.43 -5.02 11.50
CA ASN A 106 9.81 -3.77 12.15
C ASN A 106 9.01 -2.55 11.65
N PHE A 107 7.97 -2.71 10.83
CA PHE A 107 7.12 -1.58 10.43
C PHE A 107 5.92 -1.41 11.36
N VAL A 108 5.74 -0.19 11.87
CA VAL A 108 4.45 0.25 12.42
C VAL A 108 3.70 0.97 11.31
N ILE A 109 2.57 0.42 10.88
CA ILE A 109 1.77 0.99 9.79
C ILE A 109 0.61 1.76 10.38
N GLU A 110 0.59 3.06 10.14
CA GLU A 110 -0.50 3.96 10.51
C GLU A 110 -1.27 4.37 9.26
N LEU A 111 -2.52 3.92 9.16
CA LEU A 111 -3.41 4.31 8.10
C LEU A 111 -4.14 5.58 8.55
N VAL A 112 -3.85 6.70 7.90
CA VAL A 112 -4.50 7.98 8.15
C VAL A 112 -5.51 8.20 7.03
N GLY A 113 -6.77 8.34 7.39
CA GLY A 113 -7.88 8.42 6.44
C GLY A 113 -9.17 8.75 7.14
#